data_AF-A0A6M2D8C5-F1
#
_entry.id   AF-A0A6M2D8C5-F1
#
_cell.length_a   1.000
_cell.length_b   1.000
_cell.length_c   1.000
_cell.angle_alpha   90.00
_cell.angle_beta   90.00
_cell.angle_gamma   90.00
#
_symmetry.space_group_name_H-M   'P 1'
#
loop_
_entity.id
_entity.type
_entity.pdbx_description
1 polymer ?
#
loop_
_entity_poly.entity_id
_entity_poly.type
_entity_poly.pdbx_seq_one_letter_code
_entity_poly.pdbx_strand_id
1 'polypeptide(L)'
;MSQKSAAALVITALDEIAWLFNLRGSDIDYNPVFFAYAVVTMDSAYLFIDENKLSATLQRHLSIDRNEKNLAVDIRPYRVFKEFLSLLINQLTGKFWVSSCSSYAVVSQVPKERRIESTTPVMLRKAIKNETEIECMRRAHVKDAVALCEFFVWMESEVPKGEVTEMTAAAKLEHFRREQEDYVGPSLETISASGPNAAIIHYRPE
;
A
#
# COMPACT_ATOMS: atom_id res chain seq x y z
N MET A 1 -9.16 -4.93 18.76
CA MET A 1 -9.07 -6.39 18.99
C MET A 1 -9.87 -6.81 20.22
N SER A 2 -9.70 -6.14 21.38
CA SER A 2 -10.44 -6.45 22.61
C SER A 2 -11.97 -6.46 22.45
N GLN A 3 -12.55 -5.46 21.77
CA GLN A 3 -14.01 -5.40 21.52
C GLN A 3 -14.57 -6.61 20.75
N LYS A 4 -13.75 -7.26 19.90
CA LYS A 4 -14.14 -8.46 19.14
C LYS A 4 -13.62 -9.74 19.79
N SER A 5 -13.02 -9.67 20.98
CA SER A 5 -12.34 -10.78 21.66
C SER A 5 -11.33 -11.51 20.74
N ALA A 6 -10.64 -10.73 19.90
CA ALA A 6 -9.60 -11.24 19.02
C ALA A 6 -8.25 -11.23 19.74
N ALA A 7 -7.58 -12.38 19.81
CA ALA A 7 -6.25 -12.53 20.37
C ALA A 7 -5.15 -12.09 19.39
N ALA A 8 -5.40 -12.23 18.08
CA ALA A 8 -4.50 -11.79 17.04
C ALA A 8 -5.27 -11.25 15.82
N LEU A 9 -4.63 -10.32 15.10
CA LEU A 9 -5.01 -9.81 13.79
C LEU A 9 -3.97 -10.25 12.77
N VAL A 10 -4.41 -10.96 11.73
CA VAL A 10 -3.57 -11.38 10.60
C VAL A 10 -3.85 -10.44 9.43
N ILE A 11 -2.80 -9.80 8.91
CA ILE A 11 -2.88 -8.81 7.85
C ILE A 11 -2.13 -9.35 6.63
N THR A 12 -2.85 -9.44 5.51
CA THR A 12 -2.32 -9.95 4.23
C THR A 12 -2.33 -8.90 3.12
N ALA A 13 -3.06 -7.79 3.30
CA ALA A 13 -3.13 -6.72 2.32
C ALA A 13 -1.87 -5.83 2.44
N LEU A 14 -1.14 -5.66 1.34
CA LEU A 14 0.17 -5.01 1.37
C LEU A 14 0.08 -3.52 1.70
N ASP A 15 -0.99 -2.85 1.28
CA ASP A 15 -1.27 -1.44 1.58
C ASP A 15 -1.60 -1.21 3.06
N GLU A 16 -2.29 -2.16 3.71
CA GLU A 16 -2.51 -2.13 5.16
C GLU A 16 -1.20 -2.31 5.94
N ILE A 17 -0.32 -3.22 5.50
CA ILE A 17 0.99 -3.43 6.12
C ILE A 17 1.85 -2.18 5.97
N ALA A 18 1.92 -1.62 4.76
CA ALA A 18 2.64 -0.38 4.46
C ALA A 18 2.16 0.80 5.32
N TRP A 19 0.83 0.95 5.49
CA TRP A 19 0.25 2.00 6.34
C TRP A 19 0.53 1.76 7.82
N LEU A 20 0.35 0.54 8.33
CA LEU A 20 0.49 0.21 9.74
C LEU A 20 1.91 0.48 10.27
N PHE A 21 2.93 0.16 9.46
CA PHE A 21 4.34 0.33 9.86
C PHE A 21 4.97 1.62 9.34
N ASN A 22 4.22 2.48 8.62
CA ASN A 22 4.74 3.65 7.92
C ASN A 22 5.93 3.32 7.01
N LEU A 23 5.81 2.25 6.23
CA LEU A 23 6.80 1.79 5.25
C LEU A 23 6.24 1.88 3.83
N ARG A 24 7.11 2.02 2.83
CA ARG A 24 6.76 1.98 1.41
C ARG A 24 7.76 1.10 0.66
N GLY A 25 7.35 0.59 -0.49
CA GLY A 25 8.16 -0.23 -1.38
C GLY A 25 7.76 -0.02 -2.83
N SER A 26 8.28 -0.85 -3.73
CA SER A 26 8.04 -0.76 -5.17
C SER A 26 7.94 -2.14 -5.82
N ASP A 27 7.43 -3.13 -5.08
CA ASP A 27 7.32 -4.51 -5.59
C ASP A 27 6.16 -4.69 -6.58
N ILE A 28 5.18 -3.79 -6.55
CA ILE A 28 3.97 -3.82 -7.37
C ILE A 28 3.88 -2.51 -8.13
N ASP A 29 3.70 -2.57 -9.46
CA ASP A 29 3.55 -1.38 -10.28
C ASP A 29 2.40 -0.50 -9.76
N TYR A 30 2.62 0.82 -9.83
CA TYR A 30 1.66 1.87 -9.45
C TYR A 30 1.27 1.93 -7.97
N ASN A 31 1.64 0.91 -7.18
CA ASN A 31 1.27 0.78 -5.77
C ASN A 31 2.55 0.74 -4.94
N PRO A 32 2.83 1.77 -4.11
CA PRO A 32 4.09 1.85 -3.37
C PRO A 32 4.13 0.91 -2.14
N VAL A 33 3.99 -0.39 -2.38
CA VAL A 33 3.90 -1.47 -1.40
C VAL A 33 4.99 -2.51 -1.61
N PHE A 34 5.14 -3.42 -0.65
CA PHE A 34 6.14 -4.48 -0.66
C PHE A 34 5.54 -5.80 -0.18
N PHE A 35 6.02 -6.93 -0.71
CA PHE A 35 5.60 -8.26 -0.32
C PHE A 35 5.91 -8.52 1.16
N ALA A 36 4.84 -8.64 1.95
CA ALA A 36 4.94 -8.92 3.37
C ALA A 36 3.67 -9.61 3.90
N TYR A 37 3.79 -10.21 5.07
CA TYR A 37 2.67 -10.49 5.96
C TYR A 37 2.88 -9.76 7.29
N ALA A 38 1.81 -9.52 8.03
CA ALA A 38 1.93 -9.07 9.41
C ALA A 38 0.94 -9.79 10.33
N VAL A 39 1.37 -9.97 11.58
CA VAL A 39 0.51 -10.46 12.65
C VAL A 39 0.64 -9.50 13.84
N VAL A 40 -0.48 -9.04 14.37
CA VAL A 40 -0.53 -8.20 15.58
C VAL A 40 -1.25 -8.98 16.65
N THR A 41 -0.60 -9.21 17.79
CA THR A 41 -1.23 -9.74 19.00
C THR A 41 -1.55 -8.59 19.96
N MET A 42 -2.08 -8.89 21.14
CA MET A 42 -2.33 -7.87 22.17
C MET A 42 -1.06 -7.15 22.62
N ASP A 43 0.09 -7.84 22.57
CA ASP A 43 1.34 -7.39 23.20
C ASP A 43 2.53 -7.37 22.24
N SER A 44 2.35 -7.75 20.96
CA SER A 44 3.44 -7.85 19.98
C SER A 44 2.98 -7.59 18.55
N ALA A 45 3.89 -7.12 17.72
CA ALA A 45 3.70 -6.99 16.28
C ALA A 45 4.81 -7.74 15.55
N TYR A 46 4.43 -8.52 14.55
CA TYR A 46 5.32 -9.35 13.76
C TYR A 46 5.23 -8.92 12.29
N LEU A 47 6.37 -8.67 11.66
CA LEU A 47 6.48 -8.32 10.25
C LEU A 47 7.28 -9.40 9.50
N PHE A 48 6.65 -10.04 8.52
CA PHE A 48 7.27 -11.08 7.71
C PHE A 48 7.63 -10.50 6.35
N ILE A 49 8.92 -10.28 6.09
CA ILE A 49 9.45 -9.60 4.91
C ILE A 49 10.76 -10.26 4.45
N ASP A 50 11.16 -10.04 3.20
CA ASP A 50 12.51 -10.38 2.75
C ASP A 50 13.53 -9.49 3.45
N GLU A 51 14.44 -10.08 4.22
CA GLU A 51 15.46 -9.37 5.01
C GLU A 51 16.38 -8.52 4.14
N ASN A 52 16.59 -8.90 2.88
CA ASN A 52 17.41 -8.14 1.93
C ASN A 52 16.82 -6.76 1.60
N LYS A 53 15.54 -6.52 1.92
CA LYS A 53 14.86 -5.24 1.70
C LYS A 53 15.04 -4.26 2.87
N LEU A 54 15.65 -4.69 3.98
CA LEU A 54 15.74 -3.90 5.20
C LEU A 54 17.06 -3.15 5.32
N SER A 55 17.04 -1.86 4.97
CA SER A 55 18.17 -0.97 5.23
C SER A 55 18.35 -0.69 6.72
N ALA A 56 19.56 -0.26 7.11
CA ALA A 56 19.86 0.14 8.49
C ALA A 56 18.95 1.27 9.01
N THR A 57 18.42 2.13 8.13
CA THR A 57 17.46 3.17 8.48
C THR A 57 16.09 2.58 8.81
N LEU A 58 15.62 1.60 8.03
CA LEU A 58 14.36 0.91 8.29
C LEU A 58 14.41 0.10 9.59
N GLN A 59 15.53 -0.58 9.83
CA GLN A 59 15.74 -1.31 11.08
C GLN A 59 15.66 -0.36 12.28
N ARG A 60 16.27 0.83 12.20
CA ARG A 60 16.16 1.86 13.23
C ARG A 60 14.72 2.35 13.43
N HIS A 61 13.99 2.64 12.35
CA HIS A 61 12.58 3.04 12.39
C HIS A 61 11.69 2.02 13.09
N LEU A 62 11.93 0.72 12.85
CA LEU A 62 11.18 -0.37 13.46
C LEU A 62 11.67 -0.75 14.88
N SER A 63 12.85 -0.25 15.28
CA SER A 63 13.51 -0.58 16.55
C SER A 63 13.55 0.61 17.53
N ILE A 64 12.77 1.67 17.32
CA ILE A 64 12.82 2.88 18.16
C ILE A 64 12.55 2.53 19.65
N ASP A 65 13.31 3.21 20.50
CA ASP A 65 13.94 2.71 21.73
C ASP A 65 13.01 2.37 22.91
N ARG A 66 13.52 1.44 23.72
CA ARG A 66 12.92 0.62 24.77
C ARG A 66 12.59 1.34 26.08
N ASN A 67 12.64 2.67 26.08
CA ASN A 67 12.66 3.41 27.34
C ASN A 67 11.27 3.67 27.95
N GLU A 68 10.18 3.54 27.20
CA GLU A 68 8.82 3.65 27.76
C GLU A 68 7.82 2.73 27.02
N LYS A 69 7.66 1.49 27.49
CA LYS A 69 6.47 0.63 27.29
C LYS A 69 5.87 0.46 25.87
N ASN A 70 6.65 0.51 24.78
CA ASN A 70 6.09 0.36 23.43
C ASN A 70 6.68 -0.82 22.65
N LEU A 71 5.79 -1.56 21.97
CA LEU A 71 6.03 -2.79 21.18
C LEU A 71 7.19 -2.63 20.18
N ALA A 72 8.27 -3.40 20.37
CA ALA A 72 9.22 -3.64 19.29
C ALA A 72 8.55 -4.52 18.21
N VAL A 73 8.80 -4.21 16.93
CA VAL A 73 8.34 -5.06 15.82
C VAL A 73 9.30 -6.22 15.65
N ASP A 74 8.81 -7.44 15.81
CA ASP A 74 9.57 -8.67 15.55
C ASP A 74 9.58 -8.93 14.04
N ILE A 75 10.74 -8.73 13.42
CA ILE A 75 10.96 -8.92 12.00
C ILE A 75 11.39 -10.35 11.74
N ARG A 76 10.72 -11.01 10.79
CA ARG A 76 10.96 -12.42 10.43
C ARG A 76 11.03 -12.59 8.91
N PRO A 77 11.70 -13.65 8.42
CA PRO A 77 11.72 -13.95 6.99
C PRO A 77 10.31 -14.19 6.43
N TYR A 78 10.01 -13.64 5.26
CA TYR A 78 8.70 -13.80 4.59
C TYR A 78 8.20 -15.26 4.56
N ARG A 79 9.12 -16.21 4.30
CA ARG A 79 8.81 -17.64 4.10
C ARG A 79 8.30 -18.36 5.36
N VAL A 80 8.62 -17.87 6.56
CA VAL A 80 8.25 -18.56 7.81
C VAL A 80 6.83 -18.20 8.30
N PHE A 81 6.14 -17.28 7.62
CA PHE A 81 4.81 -16.81 8.02
C PHE A 81 3.81 -17.95 8.26
N LYS A 82 3.75 -18.94 7.36
CA LYS A 82 2.82 -20.06 7.46
C LYS A 82 3.07 -20.90 8.72
N GLU A 83 4.31 -21.27 8.95
CA GLU A 83 4.71 -22.07 10.12
C GLU A 83 4.47 -21.29 11.42
N PHE A 84 4.81 -20.00 11.42
CA PHE A 84 4.57 -19.11 12.54
C PHE A 84 3.07 -18.99 12.87
N LEU A 85 2.22 -18.77 11.88
CA LEU A 85 0.78 -18.65 12.10
C LEU A 85 0.20 -19.94 12.70
N SER A 86 0.61 -21.10 12.18
CA SER A 86 0.21 -22.40 12.72
C SER A 86 0.63 -22.58 14.19
N LEU A 87 1.89 -22.25 14.51
CA LEU A 87 2.40 -22.28 15.89
C LEU A 87 1.58 -21.36 16.80
N LEU A 88 1.34 -20.12 16.35
CA LEU A 88 0.62 -19.11 17.12
C LEU A 88 -0.82 -19.53 17.42
N ILE A 89 -1.50 -20.14 16.46
CA ILE A 89 -2.87 -20.67 16.63
C ILE A 89 -2.92 -21.76 17.69
N ASN A 90 -1.89 -22.61 17.77
CA ASN A 90 -1.80 -23.68 18.76
C ASN A 90 -1.43 -23.15 20.16
N GLN A 91 -0.66 -22.06 20.25
CA GLN A 91 -0.19 -21.50 21.51
C GLN A 91 -1.19 -20.51 22.15
N LEU A 92 -1.81 -19.64 21.36
CA LEU A 92 -2.76 -18.66 21.88
C LEU A 92 -4.15 -19.29 22.01
N THR A 93 -4.89 -18.88 23.02
CA THR A 93 -6.33 -19.11 23.12
C THR A 93 -7.10 -17.92 22.54
N GLY A 94 -8.37 -18.12 22.17
CA GLY A 94 -9.21 -17.05 21.61
C GLY A 94 -9.26 -17.01 20.08
N LYS A 95 -9.82 -15.91 19.56
CA LYS A 95 -10.15 -15.77 18.13
C LYS A 95 -9.07 -15.04 17.34
N PHE A 96 -8.92 -15.39 16.07
CA PHE A 96 -8.04 -14.73 15.11
C PHE A 96 -8.86 -13.94 14.11
N TRP A 97 -8.55 -12.65 13.97
CA TRP A 97 -9.15 -11.79 12.98
C TRP A 97 -8.36 -11.87 11.69
N VAL A 98 -9.02 -12.30 10.62
CA VAL A 98 -8.46 -12.40 9.27
C VAL A 98 -9.37 -11.61 8.33
N SER A 99 -8.79 -10.92 7.34
CA SER A 99 -9.60 -10.23 6.31
C SER A 99 -10.36 -11.24 5.44
N SER A 100 -11.59 -10.92 5.05
CA SER A 100 -12.39 -11.72 4.11
C SER A 100 -11.78 -11.81 2.70
N CYS A 101 -10.83 -10.93 2.37
CA CYS A 101 -10.10 -10.96 1.11
C CYS A 101 -8.77 -11.74 1.19
N SER A 102 -8.45 -12.33 2.36
CA SER A 102 -7.23 -13.11 2.53
C SER A 102 -7.30 -14.41 1.72
N SER A 103 -6.15 -14.94 1.29
CA SER A 103 -6.12 -16.19 0.53
C SER A 103 -6.66 -17.36 1.36
N TYR A 104 -7.24 -18.36 0.68
CA TYR A 104 -7.74 -19.58 1.32
C TYR A 104 -6.68 -20.27 2.18
N ALA A 105 -5.41 -20.26 1.76
CA ALA A 105 -4.29 -20.85 2.49
C ALA A 105 -4.04 -20.21 3.86
N VAL A 106 -4.33 -18.91 4.03
CA VAL A 106 -4.25 -18.21 5.33
C VAL A 106 -5.52 -18.47 6.14
N VAL A 107 -6.67 -18.28 5.51
CA VAL A 107 -7.99 -18.38 6.15
C VAL A 107 -8.23 -19.79 6.72
N SER A 108 -7.87 -20.84 5.97
CA SER A 108 -8.06 -22.24 6.36
C SER A 108 -7.18 -22.71 7.53
N GLN A 109 -6.06 -22.04 7.81
CA GLN A 109 -5.21 -22.39 8.97
C GLN A 109 -5.90 -22.08 10.29
N VAL A 110 -6.77 -21.07 10.33
CA VAL A 110 -7.53 -20.71 11.53
C VAL A 110 -8.80 -21.56 11.58
N PRO A 111 -9.05 -22.38 12.62
CA PRO A 111 -10.30 -23.12 12.77
C PRO A 111 -11.53 -22.20 12.71
N LYS A 112 -12.62 -22.65 12.06
CA LYS A 112 -13.79 -21.81 11.76
C LYS A 112 -14.40 -21.20 13.02
N GLU A 113 -14.40 -21.94 14.12
CA GLU A 113 -14.96 -21.56 15.43
C GLU A 113 -14.14 -20.46 16.12
N ARG A 114 -12.85 -20.37 15.76
CA ARG A 114 -11.89 -19.39 16.27
C ARG A 114 -11.63 -18.25 15.28
N ARG A 115 -12.35 -18.20 14.16
CA ARG A 115 -12.10 -17.23 13.10
C ARG A 115 -13.07 -16.05 13.18
N ILE A 116 -12.54 -14.84 13.06
CA ILE A 116 -13.31 -13.63 12.80
C ILE A 116 -12.93 -13.17 11.41
N GLU A 117 -13.84 -13.38 10.47
CA GLU A 117 -13.65 -13.01 9.07
C GLU A 117 -14.43 -11.73 8.77
N SER A 118 -13.72 -10.59 8.72
CA SER A 118 -14.33 -9.28 8.46
C SER A 118 -13.26 -8.24 8.10
N THR A 119 -13.67 -7.10 7.55
CA THR A 119 -12.79 -5.94 7.28
C THR A 119 -11.89 -5.64 8.46
N THR A 120 -10.59 -5.49 8.24
CA THR A 120 -9.62 -5.25 9.30
C THR A 120 -9.82 -3.88 9.94
N PRO A 121 -9.39 -3.67 11.20
CA PRO A 121 -9.39 -2.34 11.78
C PRO A 121 -8.40 -1.39 11.08
N VAL A 122 -7.34 -1.92 10.45
CA VAL A 122 -6.36 -1.11 9.72
C VAL A 122 -6.99 -0.48 8.47
N MET A 123 -7.76 -1.26 7.71
CA MET A 123 -8.52 -0.76 6.56
C MET A 123 -9.47 0.37 6.95
N LEU A 124 -10.23 0.17 8.04
CA LEU A 124 -11.17 1.19 8.53
C LEU A 124 -10.45 2.45 9.01
N ARG A 125 -9.30 2.31 9.68
CA ARG A 125 -8.52 3.45 10.18
C ARG A 125 -7.88 4.24 9.06
N LYS A 126 -7.25 3.58 8.08
CA LYS A 126 -6.62 4.28 6.94
C LYS A 126 -7.64 4.89 5.97
N ALA A 127 -8.92 4.51 6.05
CA ALA A 127 -9.97 5.12 5.25
C ALA A 127 -10.17 6.60 5.61
N ILE A 128 -10.05 6.96 6.89
CA ILE A 128 -10.24 8.32 7.41
C ILE A 128 -8.87 8.97 7.62
N LYS A 129 -8.53 9.95 6.80
CA LYS A 129 -7.22 10.60 6.84
C LYS A 129 -7.17 11.61 7.98
N ASN A 130 -6.03 11.68 8.66
CA ASN A 130 -5.77 12.73 9.64
C ASN A 130 -5.37 14.06 8.95
N GLU A 131 -5.27 15.15 9.71
CA GLU A 131 -4.96 16.48 9.18
C GLU A 131 -3.62 16.52 8.44
N THR A 132 -2.60 15.81 8.93
CA THR A 132 -1.28 15.72 8.28
C THR A 132 -1.37 15.01 6.94
N GLU A 133 -2.06 13.86 6.88
CA GLU A 133 -2.26 13.11 5.63
C GLU A 133 -3.05 13.94 4.60
N ILE A 134 -4.11 14.64 5.03
CA ILE A 134 -4.89 15.52 4.15
C ILE A 134 -4.02 16.66 3.60
N GLU A 135 -3.21 17.28 4.45
CA GLU A 135 -2.35 18.38 4.03
C GLU A 135 -1.24 17.91 3.07
N CYS A 136 -0.68 16.72 3.29
CA CYS A 136 0.19 16.07 2.31
C CYS A 136 -0.51 15.84 0.97
N MET A 137 -1.78 15.39 0.98
CA MET A 137 -2.55 15.23 -0.27
C MET A 137 -2.76 16.55 -0.99
N ARG A 138 -3.05 17.65 -0.28
CA ARG A 138 -3.19 18.97 -0.91
C ARG A 138 -1.91 19.40 -1.60
N ARG A 139 -0.76 19.26 -0.93
CA ARG A 139 0.55 19.58 -1.54
C ARG A 139 0.82 18.72 -2.78
N ALA A 140 0.52 17.42 -2.73
CA ALA A 140 0.66 16.55 -3.90
C ALA A 140 -0.23 17.01 -5.08
N HIS A 141 -1.47 17.44 -4.81
CA HIS A 141 -2.36 17.97 -5.86
C HIS A 141 -1.91 19.32 -6.41
N VAL A 142 -1.32 20.19 -5.58
CA VAL A 142 -0.73 21.46 -6.07
C VAL A 142 0.41 21.17 -7.05
N LYS A 143 1.31 20.23 -6.70
CA LYS A 143 2.38 19.77 -7.60
C LYS A 143 1.82 19.15 -8.89
N ASP A 144 0.79 18.30 -8.80
CA ASP A 144 0.16 17.70 -9.98
C ASP A 144 -0.53 18.75 -10.88
N ALA A 145 -1.12 19.78 -10.29
CA ALA A 145 -1.75 20.87 -11.03
C ALA A 145 -0.72 21.69 -11.84
N VAL A 146 0.48 21.92 -11.31
CA VAL A 146 1.58 22.55 -12.06
C VAL A 146 1.92 21.73 -13.31
N ALA A 147 2.12 20.42 -13.14
CA ALA A 147 2.41 19.52 -14.26
C ALA A 147 1.28 19.49 -15.31
N LEU A 148 0.02 19.54 -14.87
CA LEU A 148 -1.14 19.62 -15.78
C LEU A 148 -1.19 20.94 -16.54
N CYS A 149 -0.89 22.08 -15.89
CA CYS A 149 -0.81 23.37 -16.57
C CYS A 149 0.25 23.37 -17.66
N GLU A 150 1.45 22.86 -17.37
CA GLU A 150 2.53 22.73 -18.37
C GLU A 150 2.13 21.79 -19.51
N PHE A 151 1.51 20.66 -19.18
CA PHE A 151 0.99 19.71 -20.15
C PHE A 151 -0.05 20.34 -21.09
N PHE A 152 -1.01 21.09 -20.58
CA PHE A 152 -2.04 21.70 -21.42
C PHE A 152 -1.49 22.83 -22.30
N VAL A 153 -0.57 23.65 -21.79
CA VAL A 153 0.13 24.65 -22.61
C VAL A 153 0.91 23.97 -23.74
N TRP A 154 1.59 22.86 -23.45
CA TRP A 154 2.28 22.06 -24.46
C TRP A 154 1.32 21.43 -25.48
N MET A 155 0.16 20.90 -25.03
CA MET A 155 -0.85 20.35 -25.93
C MET A 155 -1.37 21.41 -26.91
N GLU A 156 -1.67 22.63 -26.43
CA GLU A 156 -2.14 23.73 -27.27
C GLU A 156 -1.10 24.12 -28.34
N SER A 157 0.20 24.02 -28.04
CA SER A 157 1.27 24.33 -28.99
C SER A 157 1.57 23.20 -29.98
N GLU A 158 1.53 21.94 -29.53
CA GLU A 158 1.98 20.79 -30.32
C GLU A 158 0.88 20.10 -31.12
N VAL A 159 -0.35 20.03 -30.61
CA VAL A 159 -1.46 19.36 -31.31
C VAL A 159 -1.72 19.96 -32.71
N PRO A 160 -1.71 21.29 -32.92
CA PRO A 160 -1.91 21.87 -34.25
C PRO A 160 -0.83 21.50 -35.28
N LYS A 161 0.34 21.03 -34.84
CA LYS A 161 1.42 20.57 -35.74
C LYS A 161 1.13 19.19 -36.32
N GLY A 162 0.20 18.44 -35.72
CA GLY A 162 -0.29 17.16 -36.25
C GLY A 162 0.55 15.92 -35.88
N GLU A 163 1.53 16.05 -34.97
CA GLU A 163 2.43 14.95 -34.59
C GLU A 163 2.08 14.28 -33.25
N VAL A 164 1.15 14.87 -32.47
CA VAL A 164 0.77 14.36 -31.15
C VAL A 164 -0.16 13.15 -31.27
N THR A 165 0.30 12.01 -30.78
CA THR A 165 -0.50 10.79 -30.59
C THR A 165 -0.91 10.61 -29.13
N GLU A 166 -1.87 9.73 -28.87
CA GLU A 166 -2.31 9.36 -27.51
C GLU A 166 -1.14 8.88 -26.64
N MET A 167 -0.23 8.07 -27.18
CA MET A 167 0.98 7.63 -26.48
C MET A 167 1.93 8.78 -26.14
N THR A 168 2.19 9.67 -27.11
CA THR A 168 3.11 10.81 -26.88
C THR A 168 2.55 11.79 -25.86
N ALA A 169 1.23 12.00 -25.84
CA ALA A 169 0.56 12.83 -24.84
C ALA A 169 0.66 12.21 -23.44
N ALA A 170 0.43 10.90 -23.29
CA ALA A 170 0.59 10.20 -22.01
C ALA A 170 2.02 10.30 -21.48
N ALA A 171 3.01 10.02 -22.34
CA ALA A 171 4.43 10.11 -21.98
C ALA A 171 4.83 11.55 -21.59
N LYS A 172 4.28 12.56 -22.29
CA LYS A 172 4.58 13.95 -21.99
C LYS A 172 3.98 14.42 -20.67
N LEU A 173 2.76 13.99 -20.34
CA LEU A 173 2.16 14.26 -19.03
C LEU A 173 3.00 13.64 -17.89
N GLU A 174 3.45 12.39 -18.06
CA GLU A 174 4.33 11.76 -17.07
C GLU A 174 5.65 12.52 -16.91
N HIS A 175 6.23 13.00 -18.02
CA HIS A 175 7.45 13.80 -18.00
C HIS A 175 7.30 15.06 -17.13
N PHE A 176 6.24 15.86 -17.32
CA PHE A 176 6.01 17.06 -16.49
C PHE A 176 5.75 16.70 -15.01
N ARG A 177 5.08 15.58 -14.73
CA ARG A 177 4.92 15.08 -13.35
C ARG A 177 6.25 14.69 -12.72
N ARG A 178 7.16 14.10 -13.50
CA ARG A 178 8.49 13.68 -13.03
C ARG A 178 9.38 14.86 -12.63
N GLU A 179 9.13 16.05 -13.16
CA GLU A 179 9.85 17.27 -12.78
C GLU A 179 9.40 17.82 -11.41
N GLN A 180 8.26 17.36 -10.88
CA GLN A 180 7.78 17.79 -9.57
C GLN A 180 8.58 17.14 -8.43
N GLU A 181 8.88 17.94 -7.41
CA GLU A 181 9.59 17.47 -6.21
C GLU A 181 8.86 16.30 -5.53
N ASP A 182 9.61 15.30 -5.07
CA ASP A 182 9.13 14.07 -4.44
C ASP A 182 8.32 13.13 -5.36
N TYR A 183 8.34 13.33 -6.69
CA TYR A 183 7.74 12.39 -7.62
C TYR A 183 8.34 10.98 -7.47
N VAL A 184 7.47 9.97 -7.33
CA VAL A 184 7.86 8.56 -7.20
C VAL A 184 7.60 7.78 -8.48
N GLY A 185 6.43 7.98 -9.08
CA GLY A 185 5.95 7.23 -10.23
C GLY A 185 4.48 7.48 -10.49
N PRO A 186 3.93 6.99 -11.62
CA PRO A 186 2.50 7.06 -11.90
C PRO A 186 1.71 6.21 -10.90
N SER A 187 0.47 6.64 -10.59
CA SER A 187 -0.45 5.90 -9.71
C SER A 187 -1.36 4.91 -10.44
N LEU A 188 -1.32 4.94 -11.78
CA LEU A 188 -1.96 4.01 -12.71
C LEU A 188 -1.42 4.27 -14.11
N GLU A 189 -1.68 3.35 -15.03
CA GLU A 189 -1.41 3.54 -16.45
C GLU A 189 -2.30 4.66 -17.02
N THR A 190 -1.69 5.70 -17.58
CA THR A 190 -2.42 6.90 -18.02
C THR A 190 -3.37 6.57 -19.17
N ILE A 191 -4.66 6.88 -18.99
CA ILE A 191 -5.64 6.82 -20.07
C ILE A 191 -5.52 8.12 -20.88
N SER A 192 -4.99 8.00 -22.09
CA SER A 192 -4.91 9.08 -23.08
C SER A 192 -5.70 8.63 -24.31
N ALA A 193 -6.79 9.35 -24.62
CA ALA A 193 -7.76 8.91 -25.61
C ALA A 193 -8.33 10.10 -26.41
N SER A 194 -8.48 9.94 -27.72
CA SER A 194 -9.02 10.92 -28.65
C SER A 194 -10.11 10.32 -29.55
N GLY A 195 -11.11 11.13 -29.89
CA GLY A 195 -12.21 10.71 -30.76
C GLY A 195 -12.95 9.46 -30.22
N PRO A 196 -13.20 8.42 -31.04
CA PRO A 196 -13.91 7.21 -30.61
C PRO A 196 -13.24 6.44 -29.46
N ASN A 197 -11.91 6.53 -29.32
CA ASN A 197 -11.19 5.84 -28.23
C ASN A 197 -11.63 6.34 -26.86
N ALA A 198 -12.05 7.61 -26.76
CA ALA A 198 -12.55 8.21 -25.51
C ALA A 198 -13.89 7.60 -25.03
N ALA A 199 -14.59 6.83 -25.88
CA ALA A 199 -15.79 6.09 -25.48
C ALA A 199 -15.47 4.75 -24.78
N ILE A 200 -14.21 4.30 -24.80
CA ILE A 200 -13.78 3.02 -24.22
C ILE A 200 -13.22 3.27 -22.81
N ILE A 201 -13.98 2.89 -21.78
CA ILE A 201 -13.67 3.21 -20.36
C ILE A 201 -12.30 2.68 -19.92
N HIS A 202 -11.92 1.48 -20.37
CA HIS A 202 -10.64 0.84 -20.04
C HIS A 202 -9.68 0.82 -21.23
N TYR A 203 -9.68 1.90 -22.02
CA TYR A 203 -8.77 2.08 -23.14
C TYR A 203 -7.31 2.12 -22.70
N ARG A 204 -6.44 1.57 -23.53
CA ARG A 204 -4.99 1.70 -23.42
C ARG A 204 -4.43 2.08 -24.79
N PRO A 205 -3.64 3.16 -24.88
CA PRO A 205 -2.97 3.49 -26.13
C PRO A 205 -1.89 2.45 -26.42
N GLU A 206 -1.88 1.91 -27.64
CA GLU A 206 -0.88 0.97 -28.17
C GLU A 206 0.04 1.62 -29.19
#